data_AF-A0A6P7FCJ3-F1
#
_entry.id   AF-A0A6P7FCJ3-F1
#
_cell.length_a   1.000
_cell.length_b   1.000
_cell.length_c   1.000
_cell.angle_alpha   90.00
_cell.angle_beta   90.00
_cell.angle_gamma   90.00
#
_symmetry.space_group_name_H-M   'P 1'
#
loop_
_entity.id
_entity.type
_entity.pdbx_description
1 polymer ?
#
loop_
_entity_poly.entity_id
_entity_poly.type
_entity_poly.pdbx_seq_one_letter_code
_entity_poly.pdbx_strand_id
1 'polypeptide(L)'
;MIKFAIKAGLAATAVYYIKEQGVWKQSDESIKAYEKIKEAACPYVKEITSQIPYEIPKLPESDVASLIVKESWNKGVLVTFKFLSDLPDTTRELTAKGIDAIKQNEEVKKLLNSTSSS
;
A
#
# COMPACT_ATOMS: atom_id res chain seq x y z
N MET A 1 12.40 -4.31 -13.73
CA MET A 1 11.02 -4.35 -14.26
C MET A 1 10.22 -5.58 -13.80
N ILE A 2 10.71 -6.82 -14.00
CA ILE A 2 9.98 -8.06 -13.62
C ILE A 2 9.61 -8.12 -12.12
N LYS A 3 10.55 -7.81 -11.22
CA LYS A 3 10.27 -7.77 -9.76
C LYS A 3 9.17 -6.77 -9.38
N PHE A 4 9.11 -5.64 -10.09
CA PHE A 4 8.07 -4.63 -9.88
C PHE A 4 6.73 -5.14 -10.40
N ALA A 5 6.69 -5.73 -11.60
CA ALA A 5 5.47 -6.31 -12.16
C ALA A 5 4.88 -7.41 -11.28
N ILE A 6 5.71 -8.30 -10.71
CA ILE A 6 5.27 -9.35 -9.79
C ILE A 6 4.68 -8.73 -8.51
N LYS A 7 5.38 -7.77 -7.90
CA LYS A 7 4.90 -7.10 -6.68
C LYS A 7 3.61 -6.30 -6.93
N ALA A 8 3.54 -5.59 -8.05
CA ALA A 8 2.36 -4.84 -8.46
C ALA A 8 1.18 -5.76 -8.74
N GLY A 9 1.42 -6.90 -9.42
CA GLY A 9 0.40 -7.92 -9.66
C GLY A 9 -0.16 -8.50 -8.36
N LEU A 10 0.71 -8.91 -7.44
CA LEU A 10 0.29 -9.41 -6.11
C LEU A 10 -0.53 -8.37 -5.33
N ALA A 11 -0.07 -7.12 -5.32
CA ALA A 11 -0.79 -6.04 -4.67
C ALA A 11 -2.16 -5.79 -5.31
N ALA A 12 -2.25 -5.77 -6.64
CA ALA A 12 -3.50 -5.59 -7.37
C ALA A 12 -4.49 -6.73 -7.10
N THR A 13 -4.03 -7.98 -7.10
CA THR A 13 -4.87 -9.13 -6.77
C THR A 13 -5.38 -9.08 -5.34
N ALA A 14 -4.52 -8.72 -4.38
CA ALA A 14 -4.94 -8.56 -2.99
C ALA A 14 -6.01 -7.48 -2.83
N VAL A 15 -5.81 -6.31 -3.47
CA VAL A 15 -6.79 -5.22 -3.46
C VAL A 15 -8.11 -5.64 -4.10
N TYR A 16 -8.07 -6.34 -5.23
CA TYR A 16 -9.25 -6.84 -5.93
C TYR A 16 -10.06 -7.80 -5.04
N TYR A 17 -9.37 -8.75 -4.40
CA TYR A 17 -9.99 -9.72 -3.50
C TYR A 17 -10.62 -9.06 -2.27
N ILE A 18 -9.94 -8.08 -1.66
CA ILE A 18 -10.46 -7.33 -0.50
C ILE A 18 -11.70 -6.51 -0.88
N LYS A 19 -11.75 -5.97 -2.10
CA LYS A 19 -12.93 -5.28 -2.64
C LYS A 19 -14.11 -6.23 -2.83
N GLU A 20 -13.88 -7.42 -3.39
CA GLU A 20 -14.93 -8.44 -3.56
C GLU A 20 -15.50 -8.93 -2.22
N GLN A 21 -14.66 -9.05 -1.20
CA GLN A 21 -15.08 -9.37 0.17
C GLN A 21 -15.95 -8.31 0.84
N GLY A 22 -16.19 -7.16 0.19
CA GLY A 22 -17.11 -6.15 0.71
C GLY A 22 -16.50 -5.18 1.73
N VAL A 23 -15.22 -5.32 2.04
CA VAL A 23 -14.50 -4.46 3.01
C VAL A 23 -14.54 -2.98 2.60
N TRP A 24 -14.56 -2.69 1.30
CA TRP A 24 -14.58 -1.33 0.73
C TRP A 24 -15.88 -1.02 -0.05
N LYS A 25 -16.91 -1.85 0.13
CA LYS A 25 -18.20 -1.66 -0.53
C LYS A 25 -19.14 -0.84 0.37
N GLN A 26 -20.41 -0.79 0.03
CA GLN A 26 -21.43 -0.08 0.79
C GLN A 26 -21.50 -0.62 2.23
N SER A 27 -21.84 0.24 3.20
CA SER A 27 -21.68 -0.06 4.63
C SER A 27 -22.34 -1.37 5.08
N ASP A 28 -23.44 -1.79 4.46
CA ASP A 28 -24.13 -3.04 4.74
C ASP A 28 -23.33 -4.28 4.32
N GLU A 29 -22.65 -4.24 3.17
CA GLU A 29 -21.76 -5.32 2.73
C GLU A 29 -20.49 -5.39 3.59
N SER A 30 -19.96 -4.25 4.02
CA SER A 30 -18.78 -4.19 4.90
C SER A 30 -19.06 -4.73 6.30
N ILE A 31 -20.24 -4.45 6.85
CA ILE A 31 -20.67 -5.00 8.15
C ILE A 31 -20.79 -6.52 8.07
N LYS A 32 -21.42 -7.07 7.02
CA LYS A 32 -21.52 -8.52 6.81
C LYS A 32 -20.15 -9.19 6.68
N ALA A 33 -19.22 -8.54 5.97
CA ALA A 33 -17.85 -9.02 5.85
C ALA A 33 -17.14 -9.07 7.22
N TYR A 34 -17.30 -8.01 8.01
CA TYR A 34 -16.77 -7.93 9.37
C TYR A 34 -17.35 -9.01 10.29
N GLU A 35 -18.67 -9.23 10.24
CA GLU A 35 -19.33 -10.28 11.01
C GLU A 35 -18.80 -11.67 10.65
N LYS A 36 -18.64 -11.96 9.35
CA LYS A 36 -18.09 -13.24 8.88
C LYS A 36 -16.64 -13.46 9.36
N ILE A 37 -15.81 -12.42 9.32
CA ILE A 37 -14.43 -12.49 9.83
C ILE A 37 -14.44 -12.70 11.34
N LYS A 38 -15.30 -11.99 12.06
CA LYS A 38 -15.46 -12.11 13.51
C LYS A 38 -15.91 -13.52 13.90
N GLU A 39 -16.89 -14.10 13.22
CA GLU A 39 -17.35 -15.47 13.48
C GLU A 39 -16.25 -16.50 13.24
N ALA A 40 -15.48 -16.36 12.16
CA ALA A 40 -14.34 -17.23 11.86
C ALA A 40 -13.21 -17.08 12.89
N ALA A 41 -12.97 -15.87 13.41
CA ALA A 41 -11.90 -15.58 14.37
C ALA A 41 -12.28 -15.90 15.83
N CYS A 42 -13.57 -15.77 16.19
CA CYS A 42 -14.10 -15.94 17.55
C CYS A 42 -13.65 -17.22 18.28
N PRO A 43 -13.65 -18.42 17.65
CA PRO A 43 -13.20 -19.64 18.34
C PRO A 43 -11.72 -19.59 18.72
N TYR A 44 -10.88 -19.02 17.85
CA TYR A 44 -9.43 -18.94 18.08
C TYR A 44 -9.05 -17.84 19.08
N VAL A 45 -9.81 -16.73 19.10
CA VAL A 45 -9.57 -15.64 20.05
C VAL A 45 -9.69 -16.14 21.49
N LYS A 46 -10.69 -16.96 21.83
CA LYS A 46 -10.84 -17.48 23.20
C LYS A 46 -9.67 -18.34 23.66
N GLU A 47 -9.16 -19.18 22.77
CA GLU A 47 -8.03 -20.06 23.04
C GLU A 47 -6.71 -19.28 23.18
N ILE A 48 -6.50 -18.27 22.36
CA ILE A 48 -5.33 -17.39 22.39
C ILE A 48 -5.36 -16.50 23.65
N THR A 49 -6.50 -15.92 24.00
CA THR A 49 -6.63 -15.08 25.20
C THR A 49 -6.43 -15.88 26.49
N SER A 50 -6.70 -17.19 26.49
CA SER A 50 -6.46 -18.07 27.64
C SER A 50 -5.00 -18.48 27.81
N GLN A 51 -4.20 -18.43 26.74
CA GLN A 51 -2.78 -18.80 26.74
C GLN A 51 -1.84 -17.60 26.97
N ILE A 52 -2.35 -16.37 26.93
CA ILE A 52 -1.57 -15.15 27.16
C ILE A 52 -1.68 -14.77 28.66
N PRO A 53 -0.59 -14.87 29.46
CA PRO A 53 -0.59 -14.50 30.88
C PRO A 53 -0.62 -12.97 31.13
N TYR A 54 -0.97 -12.18 30.12
CA TYR A 54 -0.95 -10.71 30.14
C TYR A 54 -2.36 -10.18 29.87
N GLU A 55 -2.89 -9.39 30.80
CA GLU A 55 -4.17 -8.70 30.62
C GLU A 55 -4.08 -7.79 29.39
N ILE A 56 -4.92 -8.04 28.40
CA ILE A 56 -5.02 -7.19 27.22
C ILE A 56 -5.33 -5.76 27.72
N PRO A 57 -4.48 -4.77 27.43
CA PRO A 57 -4.70 -3.41 27.89
C PRO A 57 -6.06 -2.96 27.37
N LYS A 58 -6.86 -2.35 28.24
CA LYS A 58 -8.16 -1.80 27.84
C LYS A 58 -7.95 -0.90 26.63
N LEU A 59 -8.76 -1.12 25.59
CA LEU A 59 -8.71 -0.29 24.39
C LEU A 59 -8.78 1.19 24.80
N PRO A 60 -8.02 2.06 24.14
CA PRO A 60 -8.10 3.49 24.39
C PRO A 60 -9.55 3.95 24.26
N GLU A 61 -9.94 4.90 25.11
CA GLU A 61 -11.28 5.48 25.12
C GLU A 61 -11.66 5.95 23.71
N SER A 62 -12.93 5.84 23.32
CA SER A 62 -13.41 6.08 21.95
C SER A 62 -12.96 7.43 21.39
N ASP A 63 -12.83 8.43 22.26
CA ASP A 63 -12.39 9.77 21.92
C ASP A 63 -10.91 9.81 21.52
N VAL A 64 -10.05 9.08 22.24
CA VAL A 64 -8.63 8.93 21.90
C VAL A 64 -8.46 8.17 20.59
N ALA A 65 -9.24 7.11 20.37
CA ALA A 65 -9.25 6.38 19.11
C ALA A 65 -9.69 7.28 17.93
N SER A 66 -10.73 8.10 18.13
CA SER A 66 -11.19 9.07 17.13
C SER A 66 -10.11 10.10 16.78
N LEU A 67 -9.38 10.61 17.78
CA LEU A 67 -8.28 11.54 17.57
C LEU A 67 -7.14 10.93 16.76
N ILE A 68 -6.73 9.70 17.07
CA ILE A 68 -5.66 8.99 16.35
C ILE A 68 -6.06 8.77 14.88
N VAL A 69 -7.31 8.38 14.63
CA VAL A 69 -7.83 8.19 13.27
C VAL A 69 -7.83 9.52 12.50
N LYS A 70 -8.32 10.60 13.11
CA LYS A 70 -8.33 11.94 12.50
C LYS A 70 -6.92 12.43 12.17
N GLU A 71 -5.98 12.29 13.11
CA GLU A 71 -4.61 12.72 12.91
C GLU A 71 -3.92 11.91 11.79
N SER A 72 -4.12 10.59 11.78
CA SER A 72 -3.57 9.70 10.76
C SER A 72 -4.13 10.01 9.37
N TRP A 73 -5.43 10.29 9.28
CA TRP A 73 -6.08 10.72 8.05
C TRP A 73 -5.48 12.02 7.51
N ASN A 74 -5.36 13.04 8.36
CA ASN A 74 -4.80 14.34 7.96
C ASN A 74 -3.34 14.22 7.50
N LYS A 75 -2.52 13.42 8.20
CA LYS A 75 -1.16 13.11 7.77
C LYS A 75 -1.14 12.40 6.41
N GLY A 76 -2.03 11.43 6.21
CA GLY A 76 -2.17 10.72 4.94
C GLY A 76 -2.50 11.64 3.76
N VAL A 77 -3.46 12.55 3.96
CA VAL A 77 -3.82 13.58 2.96
C VAL A 77 -2.61 14.45 2.65
N LEU A 78 -1.95 15.00 3.68
CA LEU A 78 -0.77 15.86 3.50
C LEU A 78 0.35 15.17 2.73
N VAL A 79 0.70 13.94 3.12
CA VAL A 79 1.77 13.17 2.47
C VAL A 79 1.44 12.87 1.01
N THR A 80 0.18 12.55 0.70
CA THR A 80 -0.27 12.27 -0.66
C THR A 80 -0.13 13.48 -1.56
N PHE A 81 -0.62 14.65 -1.12
CA PHE A 81 -0.51 15.88 -1.89
C PHE A 81 0.93 16.37 -2.00
N LYS A 82 1.73 16.20 -0.95
CA LYS A 82 3.18 16.47 -1.01
C LYS A 82 3.86 15.59 -2.06
N PHE A 83 3.58 14.28 -2.05
CA PHE A 83 4.11 13.37 -3.06
C PHE A 83 3.70 13.77 -4.49
N LEU A 84 2.44 14.13 -4.71
CA LEU A 84 1.97 14.59 -6.02
C LEU A 84 2.64 15.91 -6.44
N SER A 85 2.88 16.82 -5.50
CA SER A 85 3.60 18.07 -5.74
C SER A 85 5.08 17.84 -6.08
N ASP A 86 5.73 16.89 -5.40
CA ASP A 86 7.15 16.58 -5.56
C ASP A 86 7.40 15.64 -6.77
N LEU A 87 6.34 15.05 -7.33
CA LEU A 87 6.39 14.07 -8.43
C LEU A 87 7.04 14.64 -9.71
N PRO A 88 6.70 15.84 -10.21
CA PRO A 88 7.28 16.36 -11.45
C PRO A 88 8.79 16.56 -11.32
N ASP A 89 9.24 17.12 -10.20
CA ASP A 89 10.66 17.35 -9.93
C ASP A 89 11.44 16.05 -9.78
N THR A 90 10.90 15.10 -9.01
CA THR A 90 11.48 13.76 -8.85
C THR A 90 11.57 13.03 -10.19
N THR A 91 10.53 13.13 -11.02
CA THR A 91 10.49 12.51 -12.36
C THR A 91 11.53 13.15 -13.29
N ARG A 92 11.66 14.48 -13.25
CA ARG A 92 12.65 15.22 -14.05
C ARG A 92 14.07 14.84 -13.65
N GLU A 93 14.36 14.77 -12.35
CA GLU A 93 15.67 14.36 -11.83
C GLU A 93 16.02 12.92 -12.24
N LEU A 94 15.06 11.99 -12.09
CA LEU A 94 15.26 10.60 -12.49
C LEU A 94 15.49 10.47 -13.99
N THR A 95 14.75 11.22 -14.81
CA THR A 95 14.92 11.26 -16.27
C THR A 95 16.30 11.82 -16.65
N ALA A 96 16.73 12.92 -16.02
CA ALA A 96 18.05 13.50 -16.26
C ALA A 96 19.18 12.52 -15.91
N LYS A 97 19.10 11.88 -14.72
CA LYS A 97 20.06 10.84 -14.30
C LYS A 97 20.06 9.64 -15.25
N GLY A 98 18.89 9.23 -15.75
CA GLY A 98 18.78 8.17 -16.74
C GLY A 98 19.48 8.51 -18.06
N ILE A 99 19.26 9.73 -18.57
CA ILE A 99 19.93 10.22 -19.79
C ILE A 99 21.44 10.30 -19.58
N ASP A 100 21.90 10.82 -18.43
CA ASP A 100 23.33 10.93 -18.14
C ASP A 100 24.00 9.56 -17.99
N ALA A 101 23.33 8.60 -17.35
CA ALA A 101 23.81 7.22 -17.26
C ALA A 101 23.92 6.54 -18.64
N ILE A 102 22.99 6.82 -19.56
CA ILE A 102 23.07 6.34 -20.95
C ILE A 102 24.24 6.99 -21.68
N LYS A 103 24.45 8.31 -21.52
CA LYS A 103 25.55 9.03 -22.18
C LYS A 103 26.93 8.55 -21.73
N GLN A 104 27.06 8.16 -20.46
CA GLN A 104 28.33 7.67 -19.89
C GLN A 104 28.64 6.21 -20.27
N ASN A 105 27.65 5.45 -20.75
CA ASN A 105 27.81 4.04 -21.08
C ASN A 105 27.87 3.84 -22.61
N GLU A 106 29.10 3.73 -23.14
CA GLU A 106 29.36 3.56 -24.58
C GLU A 106 28.75 2.27 -25.17
N GLU A 107 28.60 1.20 -24.38
CA GLU A 107 27.96 -0.05 -24.84
C GLU A 107 26.44 0.13 -25.03
N VAL A 108 25.77 0.81 -24.10
CA VAL A 108 24.34 1.14 -24.22
C VAL A 108 24.10 2.09 -25.40
N LYS A 109 24.99 3.05 -25.60
CA LYS A 109 24.94 4.00 -26.73
C LYS A 109 25.07 3.29 -28.08
N LYS A 110 25.98 2.33 -28.22
CA LYS A 110 26.11 1.48 -29.43
C LYS A 110 24.85 0.66 -29.69
N LEU A 111 24.30 0.03 -28.66
CA LEU A 111 23.06 -0.76 -28.77
C LEU A 111 21.85 0.09 -29.19
N LEU A 112 21.70 1.30 -28.64
CA LEU A 112 20.61 2.20 -29.03
C LEU A 112 20.74 2.65 -30.50
N ASN A 113 21.96 3.00 -30.93
CA ASN A 113 22.21 3.42 -32.31
C ASN A 113 21.93 2.30 -33.31
N SER A 114 22.34 1.06 -33.01
CA SER A 114 22.07 -0.10 -33.88
C SER A 114 20.58 -0.42 -34.00
N THR A 115 19.79 -0.12 -32.96
CA THR A 115 18.33 -0.37 -32.97
C THR A 115 17.56 0.73 -33.72
N SER A 116 18.12 1.94 -33.85
CA SER A 116 17.51 3.04 -34.62
C SER A 116 17.79 3.00 -36.13
N SER A 117 18.76 2.17 -36.55
CA SER A 117 19.20 2.04 -37.95
C SER A 117 18.60 0.81 -38.67
N SER A 118 17.62 0.14 -38.05
CA SER A 118 16.75 -0.88 -38.66
C SER A 118 15.33 -0.37 -38.73
#